data_AF-A0A3M2E018-F1
#
_entry.id   AF-A0A3M2E018-F1
#
_cell.length_a   1.000
_cell.length_b   1.000
_cell.length_c   1.000
_cell.angle_alpha   90.00
_cell.angle_beta   90.00
_cell.angle_gamma   90.00
#
_symmetry.space_group_name_H-M   'P 1'
#
loop_
_entity.id
_entity.type
_entity.pdbx_description
1 polymer ?
#
loop_
_entity_poly.entity_id
_entity_poly.type
_entity_poly.pdbx_seq_one_letter_code
_entity_poly.pdbx_strand_id
1 'polypeptide(L)'
;MPKIAPTVAVVAAYLAGCTVGGSPSGMAADAGATAPDAFAPDAFAPDASSFDGGLAPCEPIGGATYATLSTAGPVSDRPASEHPDLNIKLRGWSATGGATGLIDLDGPTDPRAPQLATVFADDRVPAFAANYRVNDWDWQAGEPAGPISAWEVTMVAMATTPGELIEVPVSGYDIGDGFQVRVLYADDDSITLKYTREDNVVSGYALHVVGVCVDPALRDLYATSDAAGRAELPALRADQAFGRARSSRLLVAIRDTGQFMDPRSRKDWWQGR
;
A
#
# COMPACT_ATOMS: atom_id res chain seq x y z
N MET A 1 29.85 0.28 11.02
CA MET A 1 29.94 -0.09 9.59
C MET A 1 29.72 1.17 8.77
N PRO A 2 30.55 1.45 7.75
CA PRO A 2 30.73 2.80 7.24
C PRO A 2 29.52 3.27 6.43
N LYS A 3 29.14 4.53 6.68
CA LYS A 3 28.07 5.28 6.03
C LYS A 3 28.46 5.59 4.58
N ILE A 4 27.60 5.25 3.63
CA ILE A 4 27.68 5.73 2.25
C ILE A 4 26.66 6.86 2.12
N ALA A 5 27.16 8.08 1.95
CA ALA A 5 26.35 9.24 1.59
C ALA A 5 26.05 9.20 0.07
N PRO A 6 24.86 9.62 -0.39
CA PRO A 6 24.60 9.72 -1.82
C PRO A 6 25.21 11.01 -2.37
N THR A 7 26.08 10.86 -3.36
CA THR A 7 26.57 11.95 -4.20
C THR A 7 25.43 12.41 -5.12
N VAL A 8 24.98 13.65 -4.94
CA VAL A 8 24.05 14.33 -5.85
C VAL A 8 24.81 14.72 -7.11
N ALA A 9 24.58 14.00 -8.20
CA ALA A 9 24.99 14.42 -9.54
C ALA A 9 23.85 15.19 -10.20
N VAL A 10 24.00 16.51 -10.25
CA VAL A 10 23.16 17.39 -11.08
C VAL A 10 23.56 17.17 -12.54
N VAL A 11 22.72 16.49 -13.32
CA VAL A 11 22.85 16.44 -14.78
C VAL A 11 21.95 17.51 -15.38
N ALA A 12 22.57 18.59 -15.85
CA ALA A 12 21.92 19.58 -16.70
C ALA A 12 21.71 18.98 -18.10
N ALA A 13 20.46 18.81 -18.52
CA ALA A 13 20.13 18.44 -19.89
C ALA A 13 19.93 19.71 -20.74
N TYR A 14 20.77 19.85 -21.77
CA TYR A 14 20.68 20.88 -22.80
C TYR A 14 19.48 20.64 -23.73
N LEU A 15 18.74 21.72 -24.02
CA LEU A 15 17.77 21.82 -25.10
C LEU A 15 18.49 21.80 -26.46
N ALA A 16 18.10 20.89 -27.35
CA ALA A 16 18.31 21.03 -28.79
C ALA A 16 17.13 20.36 -29.52
N GLY A 17 16.32 21.18 -30.18
CA GLY A 17 15.24 20.74 -31.04
C GLY A 17 15.75 20.24 -32.40
N CYS A 18 15.07 19.24 -32.94
CA CYS A 18 14.97 18.98 -34.37
C CYS A 18 13.61 18.34 -34.66
N THR A 19 12.81 19.05 -35.44
CA THR A 19 11.55 18.58 -36.02
C THR A 19 11.84 17.84 -37.32
N VAL A 20 11.34 16.60 -37.45
CA VAL A 20 11.09 15.98 -38.76
C VAL A 20 9.80 15.19 -38.66
N GLY A 21 8.83 15.56 -39.51
CA GLY A 21 7.55 14.89 -39.64
C GLY A 21 7.62 13.62 -40.49
N GLY A 22 6.66 12.72 -40.26
CA GLY A 22 6.44 11.54 -41.06
C GLY A 22 5.38 10.64 -40.44
N SER A 23 4.13 10.81 -40.85
CA SER A 23 3.04 9.87 -40.56
C SER A 23 3.20 8.58 -41.35
N PRO A 24 2.85 7.43 -40.76
CA PRO A 24 2.22 6.37 -41.52
C PRO A 24 0.84 6.03 -40.96
N SER A 25 -0.11 5.95 -41.88
CA SER A 25 -1.50 5.56 -41.68
C SER A 25 -1.62 4.06 -41.39
N GLY A 26 -2.54 3.73 -40.48
CA GLY A 26 -3.43 2.57 -40.61
C GLY A 26 -2.90 1.22 -40.14
N MET A 27 -3.27 0.82 -38.92
CA MET A 27 -3.74 -0.54 -38.63
C MET A 27 -4.84 -0.45 -37.57
N ALA A 28 -5.98 -1.03 -37.92
CA ALA A 28 -7.22 -0.99 -37.16
C ALA A 28 -7.06 -1.66 -35.79
N ALA A 29 -7.50 -0.96 -34.75
CA ALA A 29 -7.68 -1.52 -33.42
C ALA A 29 -8.95 -2.37 -33.41
N ASP A 30 -8.79 -3.64 -33.02
CA ASP A 30 -9.90 -4.53 -32.69
C ASP A 30 -10.57 -4.00 -31.42
N ALA A 31 -11.86 -3.68 -31.53
CA ALA A 31 -12.68 -3.12 -30.48
C ALA A 31 -13.27 -4.27 -29.67
N GLY A 32 -12.61 -4.64 -28.58
CA GLY A 32 -13.05 -5.74 -27.73
C GLY A 32 -12.37 -5.81 -26.37
N ALA A 33 -12.01 -4.67 -25.77
CA ALA A 33 -11.62 -4.61 -24.38
C ALA A 33 -12.48 -3.55 -23.68
N THR A 34 -13.48 -4.00 -22.93
CA THR A 34 -14.18 -3.16 -21.96
C THR A 34 -13.11 -2.55 -21.05
N ALA A 35 -13.08 -1.21 -20.98
CA ALA A 35 -12.18 -0.53 -20.08
C ALA A 35 -12.41 -1.06 -18.65
N PRO A 36 -11.37 -1.56 -17.95
CA PRO A 36 -11.54 -1.94 -16.56
C PRO A 36 -11.95 -0.70 -15.75
N ASP A 37 -13.02 -0.86 -14.97
CA ASP A 37 -13.68 0.20 -14.22
C ASP A 37 -12.69 1.12 -13.51
N ALA A 38 -12.80 2.42 -13.82
CA ALA A 38 -12.27 3.47 -12.96
C ALA A 38 -12.85 3.28 -11.56
N PHE A 39 -12.01 3.44 -10.53
CA PHE A 39 -12.35 3.32 -9.11
C PHE A 39 -13.83 3.61 -8.80
N ALA A 40 -14.63 2.55 -8.67
CA ALA A 40 -15.95 2.65 -8.08
C ALA A 40 -15.73 2.47 -6.58
N PRO A 41 -15.94 3.50 -5.73
CA PRO A 41 -15.87 3.33 -4.27
C PRO A 41 -16.79 2.19 -3.76
N ASP A 42 -17.83 1.86 -4.52
CA ASP A 42 -18.73 0.74 -4.27
C ASP A 42 -18.10 -0.66 -4.48
N ALA A 43 -16.93 -0.74 -5.14
CA ALA A 43 -16.18 -1.98 -5.36
C ALA A 43 -15.74 -2.70 -4.08
N PHE A 44 -15.76 -1.98 -2.94
CA PHE A 44 -15.48 -2.46 -1.59
C PHE A 44 -16.65 -2.30 -0.64
N ALA A 45 -17.84 -1.92 -1.13
CA ALA A 45 -19.02 -1.95 -0.28
C ALA A 45 -19.23 -3.39 0.25
N PRO A 46 -19.57 -3.56 1.53
CA PRO A 46 -19.87 -4.88 2.05
C PRO A 46 -21.05 -5.43 1.26
N ASP A 47 -20.90 -6.63 0.70
CA ASP A 47 -22.03 -7.31 0.09
C ASP A 47 -22.99 -7.72 1.21
N ALA A 48 -23.99 -6.87 1.48
CA ALA A 48 -24.94 -7.05 2.55
C ALA A 48 -25.84 -8.30 2.37
N SER A 49 -25.74 -8.99 1.22
CA SER A 49 -26.64 -10.07 0.85
C SER A 49 -26.17 -11.49 1.19
N SER A 50 -24.99 -11.67 1.80
CA SER A 50 -24.38 -13.00 2.02
C SER A 50 -23.90 -13.34 3.43
N PHE A 51 -24.25 -12.57 4.47
CA PHE A 51 -23.86 -12.91 5.85
C PHE A 51 -24.81 -13.94 6.47
N ASP A 52 -24.73 -15.19 6.01
CA ASP A 52 -25.40 -16.32 6.67
C ASP A 52 -24.52 -16.80 7.84
N GLY A 53 -24.68 -16.16 9.02
CA GLY A 53 -24.08 -16.60 10.29
C GLY A 53 -22.60 -16.27 10.55
N GLY A 54 -21.90 -15.60 9.63
CA GLY A 54 -20.54 -15.08 9.84
C GLY A 54 -20.53 -13.73 10.56
N LEU A 55 -19.50 -13.45 11.38
CA LEU A 55 -19.28 -12.12 11.98
C LEU A 55 -19.28 -11.05 10.87
N ALA A 56 -19.99 -9.94 11.07
CA ALA A 56 -19.95 -8.85 10.10
C ALA A 56 -18.50 -8.38 9.91
N PRO A 57 -18.05 -8.03 8.69
CA PRO A 57 -16.63 -7.81 8.42
C PRO A 57 -16.00 -6.71 9.26
N CYS A 58 -16.80 -5.74 9.73
CA CYS A 58 -16.32 -4.64 10.54
C CYS A 58 -16.58 -4.84 12.05
N GLU A 59 -16.89 -6.05 12.51
CA GLU A 59 -16.94 -6.37 13.94
C GLU A 59 -15.54 -6.30 14.57
N PRO A 60 -15.44 -5.83 15.84
CA PRO A 60 -14.18 -5.82 16.57
C PRO A 60 -13.48 -7.18 16.60
N ILE A 61 -12.16 -7.16 16.58
CA ILE A 61 -11.32 -8.34 16.73
C ILE A 61 -11.25 -8.70 18.21
N GLY A 62 -11.87 -9.82 18.59
CA GLY A 62 -11.94 -10.26 19.97
C GLY A 62 -10.56 -10.41 20.63
N GLY A 63 -10.33 -9.68 21.71
CA GLY A 63 -9.07 -9.73 22.47
C GLY A 63 -7.92 -8.92 21.86
N ALA A 64 -8.14 -8.20 20.76
CA ALA A 64 -7.13 -7.33 20.19
C ALA A 64 -6.80 -6.17 21.14
N THR A 65 -5.49 -5.90 21.30
CA THR A 65 -4.99 -4.77 22.08
C THR A 65 -3.89 -4.08 21.31
N TYR A 66 -3.94 -2.75 21.27
CA TYR A 66 -3.01 -1.92 20.53
C TYR A 66 -2.28 -0.97 21.48
N ALA A 67 -1.07 -0.59 21.12
CA ALA A 67 -0.23 0.33 21.88
C ALA A 67 0.38 1.36 20.94
N THR A 68 1.01 2.39 21.50
CA THR A 68 1.70 3.43 20.71
C THR A 68 3.20 3.34 20.85
N LEU A 69 3.90 3.95 19.88
CA LEU A 69 5.31 4.26 19.94
C LEU A 69 5.55 5.73 19.58
N SER A 70 6.59 6.31 20.20
CA SER A 70 7.05 7.66 19.90
C SER A 70 7.49 7.79 18.45
N THR A 71 7.06 8.86 17.81
CA THR A 71 7.53 9.29 16.49
C THR A 71 9.00 9.67 16.57
N ALA A 72 9.80 9.12 15.66
CA ALA A 72 11.17 9.57 15.46
C ALA A 72 11.21 10.73 14.45
N GLY A 73 11.86 11.83 14.83
CA GLY A 73 12.03 12.98 13.93
C GLY A 73 10.78 13.87 13.82
N PRO A 74 10.67 14.67 12.74
CA PRO A 74 9.55 15.59 12.56
C PRO A 74 8.25 14.81 12.28
N VAL A 75 7.15 15.37 12.78
CA VAL A 75 5.80 14.95 12.39
C VAL A 75 5.50 15.38 10.96
N SER A 76 4.52 14.73 10.34
CA SER A 76 4.06 15.04 8.99
C SER A 76 3.68 16.53 8.84
N ASP A 77 3.93 17.09 7.66
CA ASP A 77 3.77 18.53 7.39
C ASP A 77 2.31 18.96 7.17
N ARG A 78 1.37 18.00 7.09
CA ARG A 78 -0.06 18.22 6.87
C ARG A 78 -0.89 17.09 7.49
N PRO A 79 -2.22 17.26 7.66
CA PRO A 79 -3.08 16.21 8.17
C PRO A 79 -2.97 14.93 7.34
N ALA A 80 -2.92 13.77 8.00
CA ALA A 80 -2.74 12.50 7.30
C ALA A 80 -3.88 12.15 6.33
N SER A 81 -5.11 12.60 6.62
CA SER A 81 -6.27 12.48 5.72
C SER A 81 -6.10 13.25 4.41
N GLU A 82 -5.23 14.26 4.38
CA GLU A 82 -4.91 15.13 3.24
C GLU A 82 -3.51 14.85 2.67
N HIS A 83 -2.81 13.83 3.19
CA HIS A 83 -1.45 13.50 2.78
C HIS A 83 -1.43 12.36 1.75
N PRO A 84 -1.11 12.61 0.47
CA PRO A 84 -1.21 11.60 -0.60
C PRO A 84 -0.22 10.45 -0.46
N ASP A 85 0.87 10.62 0.29
CA ASP A 85 1.75 9.51 0.65
C ASP A 85 1.30 8.69 1.87
N LEU A 86 0.35 9.18 2.69
CA LEU A 86 -0.17 8.43 3.83
C LEU A 86 -1.56 7.86 3.54
N ASN A 87 -2.44 8.67 2.96
CA ASN A 87 -3.75 8.27 2.47
C ASN A 87 -3.70 8.03 0.96
N ILE A 88 -3.50 6.76 0.56
CA ILE A 88 -3.35 6.39 -0.86
C ILE A 88 -4.62 6.65 -1.68
N LYS A 89 -5.79 6.74 -1.04
CA LYS A 89 -7.06 7.02 -1.73
C LYS A 89 -7.07 8.41 -2.36
N LEU A 90 -6.28 9.34 -1.85
CA LEU A 90 -6.10 10.65 -2.47
C LEU A 90 -5.45 10.53 -3.84
N ARG A 91 -4.42 9.69 -3.99
CA ARG A 91 -3.78 9.43 -5.29
C ARG A 91 -4.75 8.73 -6.24
N GLY A 92 -5.50 7.76 -5.73
CA GLY A 92 -6.27 6.85 -6.57
C GLY A 92 -5.36 5.97 -7.44
N TRP A 93 -5.98 5.19 -8.30
CA TRP A 93 -5.28 4.23 -9.15
C TRP A 93 -6.08 3.94 -10.42
N SER A 94 -5.35 3.50 -11.45
CA SER A 94 -5.90 3.09 -12.73
C SER A 94 -5.61 1.61 -12.95
N ALA A 95 -6.58 0.87 -13.47
CA ALA A 95 -6.36 -0.52 -13.84
C ALA A 95 -5.29 -0.63 -14.94
N THR A 96 -4.53 -1.73 -14.90
CA THR A 96 -3.44 -2.00 -15.84
C THR A 96 -3.44 -3.48 -16.21
N GLY A 97 -2.74 -3.81 -17.30
CA GLY A 97 -2.58 -5.19 -17.75
C GLY A 97 -1.51 -5.96 -16.97
N GLY A 98 -0.81 -6.83 -17.68
CA GLY A 98 0.23 -7.69 -17.13
C GLY A 98 -0.30 -8.99 -16.55
N ALA A 99 0.61 -9.95 -16.32
CA ALA A 99 0.24 -11.22 -15.73
C ALA A 99 -0.28 -11.03 -14.29
N THR A 100 -1.37 -11.69 -13.95
CA THR A 100 -1.84 -11.83 -12.57
C THR A 100 -1.07 -12.97 -11.90
N GLY A 101 -0.38 -12.66 -10.80
CA GLY A 101 0.43 -13.62 -10.04
C GLY A 101 1.83 -13.10 -9.75
N LEU A 102 2.64 -13.93 -9.10
CA LEU A 102 4.01 -13.61 -8.78
C LEU A 102 4.89 -13.56 -10.03
N ILE A 103 5.81 -12.61 -10.05
CA ILE A 103 6.79 -12.43 -11.13
C ILE A 103 8.21 -12.51 -10.57
N ASP A 104 9.14 -12.89 -11.44
CA ASP A 104 10.56 -12.85 -11.13
C ASP A 104 11.15 -11.53 -11.66
N LEU A 105 11.71 -10.74 -10.74
CA LEU A 105 12.45 -9.52 -11.06
C LEU A 105 13.92 -9.71 -10.71
N ASP A 106 14.80 -9.04 -11.44
CA ASP A 106 16.24 -9.03 -11.14
C ASP A 106 16.60 -8.03 -10.03
N GLY A 107 17.84 -8.12 -9.56
CA GLY A 107 18.43 -7.18 -8.60
C GLY A 107 18.50 -7.69 -7.16
N PRO A 108 19.04 -6.87 -6.25
CA PRO A 108 19.22 -7.27 -4.86
C PRO A 108 17.89 -7.46 -4.13
N THR A 109 17.92 -8.22 -3.04
CA THR A 109 16.79 -8.46 -2.14
C THR A 109 17.19 -8.08 -0.72
N ASP A 110 16.25 -7.55 0.05
CA ASP A 110 16.39 -7.41 1.50
C ASP A 110 15.76 -8.63 2.19
N PRO A 111 16.52 -9.46 2.92
CA PRO A 111 15.97 -10.61 3.65
C PRO A 111 15.03 -10.19 4.81
N ARG A 112 14.97 -8.91 5.16
CA ARG A 112 14.07 -8.38 6.20
C ARG A 112 12.85 -7.68 5.65
N ALA A 113 12.66 -7.61 4.33
CA ALA A 113 11.51 -6.99 3.71
C ALA A 113 10.18 -7.57 4.21
N PRO A 114 9.09 -6.79 4.23
CA PRO A 114 7.76 -7.30 4.57
C PRO A 114 7.34 -8.46 3.65
N GLN A 115 6.84 -9.54 4.25
CA GLN A 115 6.42 -10.74 3.52
C GLN A 115 4.90 -10.77 3.37
N LEU A 116 4.41 -10.48 2.16
CA LEU A 116 2.97 -10.32 1.88
C LEU A 116 2.16 -11.60 2.01
N ALA A 117 2.81 -12.76 2.01
CA ALA A 117 2.16 -14.03 2.28
C ALA A 117 1.52 -14.06 3.69
N THR A 118 2.18 -13.44 4.67
CA THR A 118 1.75 -13.46 6.08
C THR A 118 0.77 -12.33 6.40
N VAL A 119 0.22 -11.65 5.38
CA VAL A 119 -0.96 -10.79 5.54
C VAL A 119 -2.18 -11.64 5.90
N PHE A 120 -2.17 -12.91 5.49
CA PHE A 120 -3.20 -13.91 5.76
C PHE A 120 -2.69 -14.88 6.81
N ALA A 121 -3.54 -15.24 7.78
CA ALA A 121 -3.19 -16.12 8.89
C ALA A 121 -2.75 -17.55 8.49
N ASP A 122 -2.95 -17.95 7.24
CA ASP A 122 -2.51 -19.24 6.67
C ASP A 122 -1.25 -19.13 5.80
N ASP A 123 -0.59 -17.96 5.80
CA ASP A 123 0.61 -17.63 5.04
C ASP A 123 0.52 -17.93 3.52
N ARG A 124 -0.68 -17.88 2.95
CA ARG A 124 -0.91 -18.25 1.55
C ARG A 124 -0.42 -17.18 0.56
N VAL A 125 -0.16 -17.61 -0.67
CA VAL A 125 -0.18 -16.70 -1.83
C VAL A 125 -1.64 -16.63 -2.30
N PRO A 126 -2.32 -15.48 -2.15
CA PRO A 126 -3.69 -15.34 -2.63
C PRO A 126 -3.73 -15.34 -4.17
N ALA A 127 -4.90 -15.61 -4.75
CA ALA A 127 -5.11 -15.32 -6.16
C ALA A 127 -5.05 -13.80 -6.39
N PHE A 128 -4.33 -13.38 -7.43
CA PHE A 128 -4.25 -11.97 -7.84
C PHE A 128 -5.41 -11.71 -8.79
N ALA A 129 -6.44 -10.99 -8.31
CA ALA A 129 -7.67 -10.78 -9.05
C ALA A 129 -7.53 -9.69 -10.14
N ALA A 130 -6.69 -8.69 -9.90
CA ALA A 130 -6.45 -7.58 -10.83
C ALA A 130 -5.16 -6.84 -10.49
N ASN A 131 -4.63 -6.12 -11.47
CA ASN A 131 -3.46 -5.26 -11.33
C ASN A 131 -3.86 -3.79 -11.53
N TYR A 132 -3.19 -2.90 -10.81
CA TYR A 132 -3.38 -1.46 -10.90
C TYR A 132 -2.04 -0.72 -10.89
N ARG A 133 -2.09 0.52 -11.39
CA ARG A 133 -1.06 1.53 -11.17
C ARG A 133 -1.64 2.65 -10.32
N VAL A 134 -1.05 2.87 -9.16
CA VAL A 134 -1.26 4.06 -8.34
C VAL A 134 -0.88 5.29 -9.15
N ASN A 135 -1.67 6.36 -9.03
CA ASN A 135 -1.37 7.61 -9.70
C ASN A 135 -0.21 8.36 -9.01
N ASP A 136 0.54 9.08 -9.81
CA ASP A 136 1.48 10.07 -9.31
C ASP A 136 0.71 11.25 -8.68
N TRP A 137 1.43 12.18 -8.05
CA TRP A 137 0.83 13.35 -7.39
C TRP A 137 1.47 14.64 -7.91
N ASP A 138 0.64 15.56 -8.39
CA ASP A 138 1.09 16.91 -8.69
C ASP A 138 1.11 17.72 -7.39
N TRP A 139 2.31 17.93 -6.84
CA TRP A 139 2.49 18.69 -5.61
C TRP A 139 2.20 20.19 -5.75
N GLN A 140 2.28 20.74 -6.96
CA GLN A 140 1.96 22.15 -7.21
C GLN A 140 0.45 22.36 -7.31
N ALA A 141 -0.26 21.45 -7.97
CA ALA A 141 -1.71 21.52 -8.14
C ALA A 141 -2.47 20.93 -6.94
N GLY A 142 -1.85 20.03 -6.16
CA GLY A 142 -2.49 19.37 -5.03
C GLY A 142 -3.52 18.31 -5.46
N GLU A 143 -3.25 17.60 -6.56
CA GLU A 143 -4.18 16.64 -7.15
C GLU A 143 -3.47 15.41 -7.74
N PRO A 144 -4.20 14.30 -7.97
CA PRO A 144 -3.68 13.15 -8.71
C PRO A 144 -3.21 13.53 -10.12
N ALA A 145 -2.03 13.04 -10.48
CA ALA A 145 -1.52 13.11 -11.84
C ALA A 145 -1.76 11.77 -12.57
N GLY A 146 -0.99 11.52 -13.64
CA GLY A 146 -1.07 10.26 -14.39
C GLY A 146 -0.57 9.03 -13.61
N PRO A 147 -0.82 7.80 -14.10
CA PRO A 147 -0.34 6.58 -13.49
C PRO A 147 1.19 6.55 -13.37
N ILE A 148 1.72 6.05 -12.24
CA ILE A 148 3.16 5.84 -12.07
C ILE A 148 3.67 4.89 -13.17
N SER A 149 4.76 5.28 -13.84
CA SER A 149 5.31 4.57 -14.99
C SER A 149 6.56 3.75 -14.69
N ALA A 150 7.13 3.88 -13.48
CA ALA A 150 8.33 3.14 -13.06
C ALA A 150 8.13 1.62 -13.03
N TRP A 151 6.90 1.17 -12.79
CA TRP A 151 6.51 -0.24 -12.79
C TRP A 151 5.23 -0.44 -13.59
N GLU A 152 5.10 -1.60 -14.24
CA GLU A 152 3.86 -1.98 -14.92
C GLU A 152 2.67 -2.06 -13.96
N VAL A 153 2.95 -2.50 -12.72
CA VAL A 153 2.01 -2.68 -11.62
C VAL A 153 2.62 -2.07 -10.36
N THR A 154 1.83 -1.24 -9.66
CA THR A 154 2.21 -0.67 -8.34
C THR A 154 1.19 -0.96 -7.25
N MET A 155 0.10 -1.65 -7.60
CA MET A 155 -0.92 -2.11 -6.68
C MET A 155 -1.59 -3.37 -7.23
N VAL A 156 -1.90 -4.33 -6.36
CA VAL A 156 -2.58 -5.58 -6.72
C VAL A 156 -3.86 -5.75 -5.93
N ALA A 157 -4.89 -6.32 -6.56
CA ALA A 157 -6.03 -6.87 -5.84
C ALA A 157 -5.75 -8.32 -5.46
N MET A 158 -5.70 -8.61 -4.18
CA MET A 158 -5.56 -9.95 -3.63
C MET A 158 -6.94 -10.48 -3.26
N ALA A 159 -7.26 -11.71 -3.68
CA ALA A 159 -8.51 -12.37 -3.35
C ALA A 159 -8.60 -12.66 -1.84
N THR A 160 -9.76 -12.36 -1.27
CA THR A 160 -10.06 -12.52 0.15
C THR A 160 -11.40 -13.19 0.38
N THR A 161 -11.65 -13.66 1.60
CA THR A 161 -13.01 -13.96 2.08
C THR A 161 -13.49 -12.81 2.96
N PRO A 162 -14.71 -12.26 2.75
CA PRO A 162 -15.25 -11.22 3.63
C PRO A 162 -15.19 -11.64 5.11
N GLY A 163 -14.67 -10.77 5.97
CA GLY A 163 -14.50 -11.02 7.40
C GLY A 163 -13.23 -11.78 7.81
N GLU A 164 -12.43 -12.27 6.86
CA GLU A 164 -11.15 -12.91 7.20
C GLU A 164 -10.18 -11.92 7.85
N LEU A 165 -9.38 -12.38 8.82
CA LEU A 165 -8.41 -11.54 9.50
C LEU A 165 -7.29 -11.13 8.55
N ILE A 166 -6.90 -9.86 8.65
CA ILE A 166 -5.78 -9.27 7.93
C ILE A 166 -4.74 -8.81 8.95
N GLU A 167 -3.52 -9.30 8.78
CA GLU A 167 -2.43 -9.21 9.75
C GLU A 167 -1.26 -8.38 9.22
N VAL A 168 -0.46 -7.86 10.14
CA VAL A 168 0.79 -7.17 9.82
C VAL A 168 1.73 -8.15 9.13
N PRO A 169 2.18 -7.89 7.89
CA PRO A 169 3.13 -8.77 7.25
C PRO A 169 4.44 -8.85 8.06
N VAL A 170 4.93 -10.07 8.25
CA VAL A 170 6.16 -10.34 8.97
C VAL A 170 7.31 -9.70 8.22
N SER A 171 8.16 -9.04 8.96
CA SER A 171 9.44 -8.52 8.49
C SER A 171 10.56 -8.93 9.44
N GLY A 172 11.81 -8.66 9.07
CA GLY A 172 12.94 -8.81 10.01
C GLY A 172 13.21 -7.55 10.85
N TYR A 173 12.32 -6.56 10.80
CA TYR A 173 12.49 -5.28 11.47
C TYR A 173 11.89 -5.28 12.88
N ASP A 174 12.55 -4.57 13.78
CA ASP A 174 12.05 -4.19 15.11
C ASP A 174 12.22 -2.66 15.21
N ILE A 175 11.10 -1.96 15.35
CA ILE A 175 11.07 -0.49 15.43
C ILE A 175 11.02 0.02 16.87
N GLY A 176 11.20 -0.87 17.86
CA GLY A 176 11.13 -0.60 19.29
C GLY A 176 10.11 -1.48 19.99
N ASP A 177 10.43 -1.95 21.19
CA ASP A 177 9.52 -2.69 22.09
C ASP A 177 8.83 -3.92 21.46
N GLY A 178 9.49 -4.53 20.47
CA GLY A 178 9.02 -5.70 19.73
C GLY A 178 7.93 -5.40 18.69
N PHE A 179 7.68 -4.13 18.38
CA PHE A 179 6.80 -3.73 17.28
C PHE A 179 7.55 -3.77 15.94
N GLN A 180 6.84 -4.10 14.85
CA GLN A 180 7.40 -4.13 13.50
C GLN A 180 6.98 -2.93 12.67
N VAL A 181 5.76 -2.46 12.90
CA VAL A 181 5.18 -1.36 12.14
C VAL A 181 4.57 -0.32 13.05
N ARG A 182 4.53 0.91 12.55
CA ARG A 182 3.64 1.95 13.05
C ARG A 182 2.54 2.25 12.03
N VAL A 183 1.41 2.73 12.52
CA VAL A 183 0.26 3.15 11.69
C VAL A 183 0.39 4.62 11.37
N LEU A 184 0.62 4.96 10.10
CA LEU A 184 0.70 6.35 9.63
C LEU A 184 -0.67 6.92 9.26
N TYR A 185 -1.60 6.07 8.86
CA TYR A 185 -2.96 6.43 8.50
C TYR A 185 -3.88 5.24 8.76
N ALA A 186 -5.08 5.49 9.29
CA ALA A 186 -6.14 4.50 9.38
C ALA A 186 -7.50 5.20 9.31
N ASP A 187 -8.42 4.62 8.54
CA ASP A 187 -9.82 4.99 8.52
C ASP A 187 -10.73 3.75 8.42
N ASP A 188 -11.97 3.90 7.98
CA ASP A 188 -12.96 2.82 7.97
C ASP A 188 -12.61 1.68 7.01
N ASP A 189 -11.88 1.94 5.93
CA ASP A 189 -11.63 0.95 4.88
C ASP A 189 -10.17 0.89 4.38
N SER A 190 -9.27 1.65 5.00
CA SER A 190 -7.86 1.69 4.61
C SER A 190 -6.90 1.95 5.77
N ILE A 191 -5.67 1.46 5.62
CA ILE A 191 -4.60 1.64 6.58
C ILE A 191 -3.24 1.71 5.87
N THR A 192 -2.32 2.50 6.44
CA THR A 192 -0.93 2.61 6.01
C THR A 192 0.00 2.23 7.13
N LEU A 193 0.80 1.17 6.91
CA LEU A 193 1.78 0.64 7.85
C LEU A 193 3.20 1.05 7.43
N LYS A 194 4.05 1.37 8.38
CA LYS A 194 5.44 1.79 8.15
C LYS A 194 6.41 1.00 9.00
N TYR A 195 7.47 0.47 8.37
CA TYR A 195 8.49 -0.39 9.01
C TYR A 195 9.68 0.40 9.60
N THR A 196 9.45 1.67 9.92
CA THR A 196 10.39 2.56 10.60
C THR A 196 9.61 3.47 11.56
N ARG A 197 10.30 4.31 12.35
CA ARG A 197 9.67 5.13 13.40
C ARG A 197 9.23 6.53 12.94
N GLU A 198 9.63 6.96 11.75
CA GLU A 198 9.36 8.29 11.22
C GLU A 198 7.90 8.46 10.79
N ASP A 199 7.40 9.70 10.82
CA ASP A 199 6.04 10.06 10.39
C ASP A 199 5.99 10.45 8.90
N ASN A 200 6.55 9.60 8.05
CA ASN A 200 6.58 9.76 6.60
C ASN A 200 6.95 8.43 5.93
N VAL A 201 6.93 8.41 4.60
CA VAL A 201 7.30 7.23 3.82
C VAL A 201 8.70 7.31 3.19
N VAL A 202 9.51 8.34 3.51
CA VAL A 202 10.74 8.68 2.79
C VAL A 202 11.80 7.59 2.87
N SER A 203 11.95 6.92 4.01
CA SER A 203 12.98 5.90 4.23
C SER A 203 12.38 4.57 4.68
N GLY A 204 12.82 3.45 4.09
CA GLY A 204 12.34 2.11 4.45
C GLY A 204 10.93 1.80 3.90
N TYR A 205 10.38 0.65 4.28
CA TYR A 205 9.15 0.14 3.68
C TYR A 205 7.88 0.79 4.23
N ALA A 206 6.88 1.00 3.37
CA ALA A 206 5.52 1.32 3.76
C ALA A 206 4.53 0.45 2.98
N LEU A 207 3.45 0.02 3.62
CA LEU A 207 2.40 -0.79 3.03
C LEU A 207 1.08 -0.01 3.09
N HIS A 208 0.41 0.14 1.95
CA HIS A 208 -0.94 0.66 1.87
C HIS A 208 -1.90 -0.49 1.63
N VAL A 209 -2.95 -0.57 2.45
CA VAL A 209 -4.01 -1.58 2.35
C VAL A 209 -5.35 -0.86 2.23
N VAL A 210 -6.15 -1.23 1.23
CA VAL A 210 -7.51 -0.71 1.00
C VAL A 210 -8.49 -1.88 0.87
N GLY A 211 -9.73 -1.70 1.33
CA GLY A 211 -10.74 -2.75 1.36
C GLY A 211 -10.70 -3.59 2.63
N VAL A 212 -10.22 -3.00 3.74
CA VAL A 212 -10.10 -3.66 5.05
C VAL A 212 -10.93 -2.89 6.07
N CYS A 213 -11.82 -3.57 6.80
CA CYS A 213 -12.39 -3.00 8.02
C CYS A 213 -11.28 -2.95 9.07
N VAL A 214 -10.68 -1.78 9.28
CA VAL A 214 -9.70 -1.58 10.35
C VAL A 214 -10.39 -1.78 11.70
N ASP A 215 -9.75 -2.50 12.62
CA ASP A 215 -10.32 -2.75 13.94
C ASP A 215 -10.72 -1.42 14.62
N PRO A 216 -11.97 -1.30 15.13
CA PRO A 216 -12.43 -0.05 15.73
C PRO A 216 -11.52 0.47 16.85
N ALA A 217 -10.95 -0.40 17.70
CA ALA A 217 -10.05 0.03 18.77
C ALA A 217 -8.72 0.58 18.22
N LEU A 218 -8.20 0.00 17.13
CA LEU A 218 -7.02 0.53 16.45
C LEU A 218 -7.31 1.90 15.81
N ARG A 219 -8.46 2.02 15.14
CA ARG A 219 -8.88 3.27 14.50
C ARG A 219 -9.10 4.39 15.53
N ASP A 220 -9.73 4.08 16.66
CA ASP A 220 -9.96 5.04 17.75
C ASP A 220 -8.63 5.48 18.39
N LEU A 221 -7.69 4.54 18.57
CA LEU A 221 -6.34 4.85 19.05
C LEU A 221 -5.60 5.75 18.05
N TYR A 222 -5.67 5.43 16.75
CA TYR A 222 -5.09 6.24 15.70
C TYR A 222 -5.68 7.65 15.68
N ALA A 223 -7.00 7.80 15.70
CA ALA A 223 -7.66 9.10 15.68
C ALA A 223 -7.30 9.95 16.91
N THR A 224 -7.19 9.31 18.09
CA THR A 224 -6.73 9.97 19.32
C THR A 224 -5.30 10.46 19.19
N SER A 225 -4.40 9.60 18.70
CA SER A 225 -2.99 9.93 18.44
C SER A 225 -2.81 11.05 17.41
N ASP A 226 -3.61 11.02 16.34
CA ASP A 226 -3.59 12.02 15.28
C ASP A 226 -4.05 13.39 15.79
N ALA A 227 -5.18 13.42 16.51
CA ALA A 227 -5.70 14.63 17.16
C ALA A 227 -4.75 15.19 18.24
N ALA A 228 -3.95 14.33 18.87
CA ALA A 228 -2.92 14.70 19.84
C ALA A 228 -1.61 15.20 19.20
N GLY A 229 -1.57 15.36 17.87
CA GLY A 229 -0.41 15.92 17.16
C GLY A 229 0.67 14.89 16.81
N ARG A 230 0.33 13.59 16.78
CA ARG A 230 1.16 12.52 16.20
C ARG A 230 2.54 12.35 16.84
N ALA A 231 2.76 12.82 18.07
CA ALA A 231 4.01 12.55 18.80
C ALA A 231 4.16 11.06 19.16
N GLU A 232 3.02 10.37 19.32
CA GLU A 232 2.88 8.94 19.55
C GLU A 232 1.86 8.41 18.54
N LEU A 233 2.20 7.38 17.77
CA LEU A 233 1.25 6.72 16.85
C LEU A 233 1.11 5.23 17.20
N PRO A 234 -0.03 4.60 16.85
CA PRO A 234 -0.20 3.17 17.07
C PRO A 234 0.93 2.36 16.43
N ALA A 235 1.34 1.29 17.11
CA ALA A 235 2.34 0.35 16.65
C ALA A 235 1.84 -1.09 16.83
N LEU A 236 2.25 -1.95 15.92
CA LEU A 236 1.75 -3.31 15.79
C LEU A 236 2.91 -4.29 15.65
N ARG A 237 2.73 -5.49 16.22
CA ARG A 237 3.68 -6.60 16.13
C ARG A 237 3.48 -7.39 14.84
N ALA A 238 4.47 -8.21 14.50
CA ALA A 238 4.31 -9.22 13.45
C ALA A 238 3.08 -10.09 13.74
N ASP A 239 2.36 -10.53 12.70
CA ASP A 239 1.16 -11.38 12.79
C ASP A 239 0.01 -10.79 13.63
N GLN A 240 0.11 -9.52 14.03
CA GLN A 240 -0.96 -8.87 14.75
C GLN A 240 -2.06 -8.47 13.79
N ALA A 241 -3.27 -9.02 14.00
CA ALA A 241 -4.44 -8.61 13.24
C ALA A 241 -4.78 -7.13 13.47
N PHE A 242 -4.90 -6.38 12.38
CA PHE A 242 -5.27 -4.96 12.40
C PHE A 242 -6.64 -4.69 11.81
N GLY A 243 -7.25 -5.69 11.15
CA GLY A 243 -8.55 -5.55 10.53
C GLY A 243 -9.04 -6.85 9.93
N ARG A 244 -10.12 -6.75 9.18
CA ARG A 244 -10.73 -7.85 8.44
C ARG A 244 -11.01 -7.45 7.00
N ALA A 245 -10.91 -8.38 6.07
CA ALA A 245 -11.24 -8.09 4.68
C ALA A 245 -12.71 -7.65 4.56
N ARG A 246 -12.96 -6.51 3.93
CA ARG A 246 -14.31 -5.95 3.80
C ARG A 246 -15.15 -6.70 2.77
N SER A 247 -14.50 -7.22 1.73
CA SER A 247 -15.13 -7.91 0.61
C SER A 247 -14.30 -9.11 0.15
N SER A 248 -14.53 -9.59 -1.07
CA SER A 248 -13.79 -10.70 -1.68
C SER A 248 -12.42 -10.30 -2.25
N ARG A 249 -12.00 -9.05 -2.05
CA ARG A 249 -10.67 -8.57 -2.40
C ARG A 249 -10.19 -7.46 -1.45
N LEU A 250 -8.87 -7.37 -1.30
CA LEU A 250 -8.18 -6.21 -0.75
C LEU A 250 -7.15 -5.69 -1.76
N LEU A 251 -6.83 -4.40 -1.70
CA LEU A 251 -5.78 -3.80 -2.52
C LEU A 251 -4.54 -3.58 -1.68
N VAL A 252 -3.39 -3.93 -2.24
CA VAL A 252 -2.09 -3.74 -1.60
C VAL A 252 -1.15 -2.99 -2.55
N ALA A 253 -0.55 -1.93 -2.04
CA ALA A 253 0.60 -1.26 -2.64
C ALA A 253 1.73 -1.19 -1.63
N ILE A 254 2.97 -1.39 -2.08
CA ILE A 254 4.16 -1.30 -1.23
C ILE A 254 5.09 -0.21 -1.74
N ARG A 255 5.71 0.50 -0.80
CA ARG A 255 6.79 1.44 -1.08
C ARG A 255 8.10 0.97 -0.48
N ASP A 256 9.18 1.25 -1.18
CA ASP A 256 10.54 1.23 -0.66
C ASP A 256 11.13 2.64 -0.76
N THR A 257 11.44 3.25 0.39
CA THR A 257 12.17 4.53 0.45
C THR A 257 11.48 5.60 -0.41
N GLY A 258 10.17 5.74 -0.19
CA GLY A 258 9.30 6.69 -0.87
C GLY A 258 8.83 6.27 -2.27
N GLN A 259 9.42 5.27 -2.91
CA GLN A 259 9.01 4.84 -4.26
C GLN A 259 8.03 3.68 -4.20
N PHE A 260 6.95 3.73 -4.97
CA PHE A 260 6.09 2.56 -5.17
C PHE A 260 6.84 1.47 -5.94
N MET A 261 6.60 0.21 -5.57
CA MET A 261 7.24 -0.97 -6.15
C MET A 261 6.19 -1.92 -6.72
N ASP A 262 6.62 -2.90 -7.52
CA ASP A 262 5.74 -3.98 -7.99
C ASP A 262 5.49 -5.00 -6.86
N PRO A 263 4.26 -5.10 -6.30
CA PRO A 263 3.96 -6.00 -5.19
C PRO A 263 4.00 -7.48 -5.58
N ARG A 264 4.15 -7.81 -6.88
CA ARG A 264 4.23 -9.18 -7.40
C ARG A 264 5.64 -9.77 -7.32
N SER A 265 6.66 -8.97 -7.00
CA SER A 265 8.06 -9.43 -6.97
C SER A 265 8.27 -10.59 -6.00
N ARG A 266 8.42 -11.80 -6.53
CA ARG A 266 8.55 -13.04 -5.74
C ARG A 266 9.73 -12.97 -4.77
N LYS A 267 10.89 -12.52 -5.29
CA LYS A 267 12.13 -12.48 -4.51
C LYS A 267 12.07 -11.51 -3.33
N ASP A 268 11.27 -10.45 -3.42
CA ASP A 268 11.27 -9.38 -2.43
C ASP A 268 10.21 -9.60 -1.35
N TRP A 269 8.97 -9.85 -1.77
CA TRP A 269 7.80 -9.82 -0.87
C TRP A 269 7.18 -11.20 -0.61
N TRP A 270 7.64 -12.25 -1.30
CA TRP A 270 7.07 -13.59 -1.26
C TRP A 270 8.15 -14.65 -1.10
N GLN A 271 9.11 -14.40 -0.21
CA GLN A 271 10.26 -15.27 -0.02
C GLN A 271 9.81 -16.69 0.39
N GLY A 272 10.33 -17.71 -0.30
CA GLY A 272 9.93 -19.10 -0.07
C GLY A 272 8.59 -19.49 -0.72
N ARG A 273 8.10 -18.74 -1.70
CA ARG A 273 6.94 -19.04 -2.54
C ARG A 273 7.30 -19.12 -4.01
#